data_AF-A0A436EEV1-F1
#
_entry.id   AF-A0A436EEV1-F1
#
_cell.length_a   1.000
_cell.length_b   1.000
_cell.length_c   1.000
_cell.angle_alpha   90.00
_cell.angle_beta   90.00
_cell.angle_gamma   90.00
#
_symmetry.space_group_name_H-M   'P 1'
#
loop_
_entity.id
_entity.type
_entity.pdbx_description
1 polymer ?
#
loop_
_entity_poly.entity_id
_entity_poly.type
_entity_poly.pdbx_seq_one_letter_code
_entity_poly.pdbx_strand_id
1 'polypeptide(L)'
;MFNLTRRVFGIGLLAATVAVSSGATAQELKQLSIGYQKTGLPVIARQQQVIEKALEDKGVTVKWVEFPAGPPLVEALNVGAIDVGWTGDAPPIFGQSAGANIVYAAALPSNGEGEAIFVKPASPIQSIADLKGKRVGVGKGTSAHNLLVAALEKAGLAFDQITPVYLS
;
A
#
# COMPACT_ATOMS: atom_id res chain seq x y z
N MET A 1 35.14 -54.27 -17.79
CA MET A 1 34.80 -52.86 -18.06
C MET A 1 33.29 -52.71 -17.87
N PHE A 2 32.87 -51.72 -17.08
CA PHE A 2 31.56 -51.63 -16.47
C PHE A 2 30.40 -51.53 -17.48
N ASN A 3 29.43 -52.44 -17.34
CA ASN A 3 28.08 -52.35 -17.88
C ASN A 3 27.29 -51.28 -17.11
N LEU A 4 26.54 -50.43 -17.81
CA LEU A 4 25.38 -49.76 -17.24
C LEU A 4 24.28 -49.66 -18.29
N THR A 5 23.39 -50.64 -18.27
CA THR A 5 22.23 -50.78 -19.16
C THR A 5 21.10 -49.86 -18.70
N ARG A 6 20.40 -49.23 -19.65
CA ARG A 6 19.25 -48.31 -19.52
C ARG A 6 18.00 -48.94 -18.86
N ARG A 7 18.11 -49.48 -17.63
CA ARG A 7 16.99 -50.14 -16.92
C ARG A 7 16.82 -49.74 -15.44
N VAL A 8 17.40 -48.63 -15.01
CA VAL A 8 17.14 -48.09 -13.66
C VAL A 8 16.41 -46.75 -13.78
N PHE A 9 15.18 -46.81 -14.30
CA PHE A 9 14.23 -45.69 -14.30
C PHE A 9 12.87 -46.29 -13.97
N GLY A 10 12.65 -46.58 -12.71
CA GLY A 10 11.41 -47.18 -12.24
C GLY A 10 11.59 -47.59 -10.80
N ILE A 11 10.64 -47.20 -9.96
CA ILE A 11 10.57 -47.48 -8.52
C ILE A 11 11.43 -46.52 -7.67
N GLY A 12 10.98 -45.28 -7.60
CA GLY A 12 11.43 -44.31 -6.58
C GLY A 12 10.46 -43.15 -6.38
N LEU A 13 9.21 -43.27 -6.87
CA LEU A 13 8.23 -42.18 -6.88
C LEU A 13 6.92 -42.65 -6.22
N LEU A 14 6.98 -43.06 -4.96
CA LEU A 14 5.76 -43.35 -4.20
C LEU A 14 5.89 -43.16 -2.68
N ALA A 15 6.77 -42.27 -2.22
CA ALA A 15 6.93 -42.03 -0.77
C ALA A 15 7.41 -40.60 -0.47
N ALA A 16 6.63 -39.57 -0.81
CA ALA A 16 6.86 -38.22 -0.27
C ALA A 16 5.66 -37.25 -0.32
N THR A 17 4.45 -37.68 -0.67
CA THR A 17 3.27 -36.81 -0.68
C THR A 17 2.33 -37.16 0.48
N VAL A 18 2.84 -37.00 1.70
CA VAL A 18 2.01 -36.61 2.84
C VAL A 18 2.55 -35.25 3.28
N ALA A 19 2.39 -34.25 2.41
CA ALA A 19 2.47 -32.87 2.85
C ALA A 19 1.28 -32.69 3.78
N VAL A 20 1.56 -32.76 5.08
CA VAL A 20 0.64 -32.43 6.15
C VAL A 20 0.08 -31.05 5.81
N SER A 21 -1.17 -31.03 5.36
CA SER A 21 -2.00 -29.85 5.37
C SER A 21 -2.29 -29.54 6.83
N SER A 22 -1.28 -28.99 7.52
CA SER A 22 -1.48 -28.29 8.77
C SER A 22 -2.41 -27.15 8.41
N GLY A 23 -3.71 -27.35 8.59
CA GLY A 23 -4.67 -26.27 8.53
C GLY A 23 -4.13 -25.19 9.44
N ALA A 24 -3.81 -24.04 8.89
CA ALA A 24 -3.35 -22.91 9.67
C ALA A 24 -4.45 -22.65 10.70
N THR A 25 -4.22 -23.04 11.95
CA THR A 25 -5.08 -22.66 13.05
C THR A 25 -4.97 -21.15 13.15
N ALA A 26 -6.02 -20.46 12.71
CA ALA A 26 -6.10 -19.03 12.82
C ALA A 26 -5.87 -18.66 14.28
N GLN A 27 -4.78 -17.95 14.55
CA GLN A 27 -4.48 -17.51 15.89
C GLN A 27 -5.60 -16.58 16.35
N GLU A 28 -6.08 -16.80 17.56
CA GLU A 28 -7.14 -15.98 18.15
C GLU A 28 -6.64 -14.53 18.26
N LEU A 29 -7.25 -13.64 17.48
CA LEU A 29 -6.86 -12.23 17.42
C LEU A 29 -7.36 -11.51 18.67
N LYS A 30 -6.47 -11.18 19.61
CA LYS A 30 -6.84 -10.45 20.84
C LYS A 30 -6.94 -8.94 20.65
N GLN A 31 -6.21 -8.42 19.69
CA GLN A 31 -6.17 -6.99 19.37
C GLN A 31 -6.02 -6.82 17.86
N LEU A 32 -6.84 -5.93 17.29
CA LEU A 32 -6.75 -5.48 15.90
C LEU A 32 -6.10 -4.09 15.87
N SER A 33 -4.90 -3.99 15.31
CA SER A 33 -4.18 -2.74 15.09
C SER A 33 -4.50 -2.16 13.71
N ILE A 34 -5.11 -0.98 13.68
CA ILE A 34 -5.56 -0.30 12.47
C ILE A 34 -4.70 0.95 12.23
N GLY A 35 -3.95 0.95 11.14
CA GLY A 35 -3.23 2.12 10.64
C GLY A 35 -4.14 3.07 9.88
N TYR A 36 -4.07 4.36 10.19
CA TYR A 36 -4.85 5.40 9.51
C TYR A 36 -4.12 6.74 9.41
N GLN A 37 -4.59 7.61 8.51
CA GLN A 37 -4.21 9.01 8.42
C GLN A 37 -5.35 9.87 8.99
N LYS A 38 -5.07 11.09 9.49
CA LYS A 38 -6.09 12.03 10.06
C LYS A 38 -7.05 12.62 9.01
N THR A 39 -7.68 11.77 8.20
CA THR A 39 -8.64 12.15 7.17
C THR A 39 -9.59 10.99 6.87
N GLY A 40 -10.74 11.32 6.28
CA GLY A 40 -11.67 10.33 5.73
C GLY A 40 -12.39 9.45 6.75
N LEU A 41 -12.86 8.29 6.27
CA LEU A 41 -13.71 7.36 7.01
C LEU A 41 -13.08 6.81 8.31
N PRO A 42 -11.77 6.49 8.38
CA PRO A 42 -11.19 5.97 9.63
C PRO A 42 -11.34 6.90 10.83
N VAL A 43 -11.27 8.22 10.62
CA VAL A 43 -11.44 9.21 11.70
C VAL A 43 -12.85 9.12 12.28
N ILE A 44 -13.86 9.03 11.40
CA ILE A 44 -15.26 8.92 11.80
C ILE A 44 -15.52 7.56 12.47
N ALA A 45 -15.01 6.48 11.88
CA ALA A 45 -15.13 5.12 12.41
C ALA A 45 -14.55 5.02 13.84
N ARG A 46 -13.36 5.60 14.05
CA ARG A 46 -12.71 5.70 15.36
C ARG A 46 -13.54 6.52 16.35
N GLN A 47 -14.02 7.70 15.94
CA GLN A 47 -14.79 8.58 16.82
C GLN A 47 -16.12 7.94 17.26
N GLN A 48 -16.79 7.22 16.36
CA GLN A 48 -18.06 6.55 16.62
C GLN A 48 -17.89 5.14 17.23
N GLN A 49 -16.65 4.67 17.33
CA GLN A 49 -16.26 3.35 17.83
C GLN A 49 -16.98 2.20 17.10
N VAL A 50 -17.18 2.33 15.78
CA VAL A 50 -18.00 1.38 15.00
C VAL A 50 -17.34 0.00 14.90
N ILE A 51 -16.01 -0.05 14.84
CA ILE A 51 -15.27 -1.31 14.70
C ILE A 51 -15.17 -2.01 16.06
N GLU A 52 -14.93 -1.25 17.12
CA GLU A 52 -14.89 -1.71 18.50
C GLU A 52 -16.20 -2.42 18.86
N LYS A 53 -17.35 -1.78 18.61
CA LYS A 53 -18.68 -2.35 18.86
C LYS A 53 -18.92 -3.62 18.06
N ALA A 54 -18.47 -3.66 16.80
CA ALA A 54 -18.64 -4.84 15.94
C ALA A 54 -17.77 -6.04 16.37
N LEU A 55 -16.75 -5.81 17.19
CA LEU A 55 -15.80 -6.82 17.64
C LEU A 55 -15.94 -7.18 19.13
N GLU A 56 -16.83 -6.49 19.85
CA GLU A 56 -17.04 -6.68 21.30
C GLU A 56 -17.42 -8.12 21.66
N ASP A 57 -18.40 -8.69 20.97
CA ASP A 57 -18.86 -10.09 21.17
C ASP A 57 -17.77 -11.13 20.87
N LYS A 58 -16.69 -10.72 20.19
CA LYS A 58 -15.54 -11.56 19.86
C LYS A 58 -14.37 -11.39 20.82
N GLY A 59 -14.49 -10.50 21.81
CA GLY A 59 -13.42 -10.21 22.77
C GLY A 59 -12.18 -9.57 22.16
N VAL A 60 -12.29 -8.95 20.98
CA VAL A 60 -11.16 -8.33 20.26
C VAL A 60 -11.12 -6.84 20.54
N THR A 61 -9.98 -6.35 21.03
CA THR A 61 -9.76 -4.91 21.23
C THR A 61 -9.28 -4.22 19.95
N VAL A 62 -9.61 -2.93 19.74
CA VAL A 62 -9.10 -2.16 18.60
C VAL A 62 -8.06 -1.15 19.06
N LYS A 63 -6.92 -1.11 18.38
CA LYS A 63 -5.87 -0.11 18.55
C LYS A 63 -5.72 0.69 17.27
N TRP A 64 -5.87 2.01 17.35
CA TRP A 64 -5.63 2.91 16.22
C TRP A 64 -4.19 3.43 16.24
N VAL A 65 -3.50 3.33 15.11
CA VAL A 65 -2.14 3.84 14.91
C VAL A 65 -2.18 4.90 13.82
N GLU A 66 -1.83 6.12 14.19
CA GLU A 66 -1.83 7.24 13.26
C GLU A 66 -0.50 7.34 12.51
N PHE A 67 -0.59 7.57 11.20
CA PHE A 67 0.55 7.81 10.33
C PHE A 67 0.45 9.17 9.63
N PRO A 68 1.58 9.84 9.41
CA PRO A 68 1.60 11.12 8.70
C PRO A 68 1.31 10.98 7.20
N ALA A 69 1.62 9.83 6.60
CA ALA A 69 1.46 9.56 5.18
C ALA A 69 1.24 8.07 4.89
N GLY A 70 0.84 7.75 3.65
CA GLY A 70 0.64 6.37 3.20
C GLY A 70 1.91 5.49 3.20
N PRO A 71 3.07 5.95 2.72
CA PRO A 71 4.29 5.14 2.71
C PRO A 71 4.70 4.56 4.08
N PRO A 72 4.83 5.35 5.17
CA PRO A 72 5.17 4.78 6.48
C PRO A 72 4.08 3.86 7.04
N LEU A 73 2.80 4.08 6.67
CA LEU A 73 1.71 3.16 7.00
C LEU A 73 1.89 1.80 6.31
N VAL A 74 2.23 1.80 5.01
CA VAL A 74 2.49 0.59 4.24
C VAL A 74 3.73 -0.14 4.74
N GLU A 75 4.78 0.58 5.13
CA GLU A 75 5.98 0.01 5.76
C GLU A 75 5.63 -0.70 7.08
N ALA A 76 4.83 -0.05 7.93
CA ALA A 76 4.35 -0.64 9.18
C ALA A 76 3.47 -1.88 8.94
N LEU A 77 2.59 -1.85 7.94
CA LEU A 77 1.77 -3.01 7.55
C LEU A 77 2.65 -4.17 7.07
N ASN A 78 3.65 -3.89 6.24
CA ASN A 78 4.54 -4.90 5.67
C ASN A 78 5.33 -5.69 6.72
N VAL A 79 5.69 -5.04 7.84
CA VAL A 79 6.43 -5.69 8.95
C VAL A 79 5.51 -6.21 10.05
N GLY A 80 4.19 -6.15 9.88
CA GLY A 80 3.20 -6.61 10.87
C GLY A 80 3.08 -5.72 12.11
N ALA A 81 3.49 -4.45 12.04
CA ALA A 81 3.31 -3.50 13.14
C ALA A 81 1.86 -2.98 13.25
N ILE A 82 1.09 -3.13 12.16
CA ILE A 82 -0.37 -2.99 12.11
C ILE A 82 -0.95 -4.17 11.32
N ASP A 83 -2.19 -4.54 11.60
CA ASP A 83 -2.88 -5.67 10.95
C ASP A 83 -3.63 -5.22 9.70
N VAL A 84 -4.21 -4.01 9.74
CA VAL A 84 -4.97 -3.41 8.64
C VAL A 84 -4.56 -1.96 8.48
N GLY A 85 -4.39 -1.53 7.23
CA GLY A 85 -4.07 -0.14 6.89
C GLY A 85 -5.13 0.46 5.97
N TRP A 86 -5.57 1.69 6.26
CA TRP A 86 -6.35 2.50 5.34
C TRP A 86 -5.50 3.64 4.79
N THR A 87 -5.33 3.68 3.47
CA THR A 87 -4.59 4.73 2.76
C THR A 87 -5.11 4.85 1.31
N GLY A 88 -4.50 5.73 0.51
CA GLY A 88 -4.78 5.85 -0.92
C GLY A 88 -4.37 4.60 -1.71
N ASP A 89 -4.69 4.58 -3.00
CA ASP A 89 -4.35 3.51 -3.92
C ASP A 89 -2.85 3.46 -4.28
N ALA A 90 -2.20 4.63 -4.40
CA ALA A 90 -0.81 4.70 -4.82
C ALA A 90 0.21 4.10 -3.82
N PRO A 91 0.16 4.39 -2.49
CA PRO A 91 1.14 3.86 -1.55
C PRO A 91 1.29 2.33 -1.54
N PRO A 92 0.22 1.51 -1.50
CA PRO A 92 0.36 0.05 -1.53
C PRO A 92 0.91 -0.45 -2.87
N ILE A 93 0.61 0.21 -4.00
CA ILE A 93 1.23 -0.11 -5.29
C ILE A 93 2.74 0.14 -5.25
N PHE A 94 3.17 1.30 -4.75
CA PHE A 94 4.60 1.61 -4.59
C PHE A 94 5.29 0.62 -3.63
N GLY A 95 4.68 0.35 -2.47
CA GLY A 95 5.24 -0.59 -1.51
C GLY A 95 5.37 -2.00 -2.09
N GLN A 96 4.33 -2.49 -2.76
CA GLN A 96 4.33 -3.82 -3.38
C GLN A 96 5.33 -3.92 -4.54
N SER A 97 5.49 -2.86 -5.34
CA SER A 97 6.54 -2.78 -6.37
C SER A 97 7.95 -2.86 -5.78
N ALA A 98 8.12 -2.44 -4.52
CA ALA A 98 9.35 -2.55 -3.76
C ALA A 98 9.47 -3.85 -2.93
N GLY A 99 8.53 -4.80 -3.10
CA GLY A 99 8.56 -6.11 -2.47
C GLY A 99 7.76 -6.24 -1.17
N ALA A 100 6.89 -5.27 -0.84
CA ALA A 100 6.01 -5.41 0.32
C ALA A 100 5.00 -6.56 0.13
N ASN A 101 4.87 -7.42 1.13
CA ASN A 101 3.96 -8.54 1.16
C ASN A 101 2.62 -8.13 1.80
N ILE A 102 1.80 -7.44 1.02
CA ILE A 102 0.49 -6.91 1.45
C ILE A 102 -0.63 -7.40 0.53
N VAL A 103 -1.86 -7.37 1.04
CA VAL A 103 -3.07 -7.75 0.30
C VAL A 103 -4.11 -6.63 0.33
N TYR A 104 -4.85 -6.47 -0.77
CA TYR A 104 -5.94 -5.51 -0.87
C TYR A 104 -7.25 -6.16 -0.41
N ALA A 105 -7.72 -5.79 0.78
CA ALA A 105 -8.94 -6.37 1.37
C ALA A 105 -10.23 -5.66 0.92
N ALA A 106 -10.16 -4.36 0.65
CA ALA A 106 -11.28 -3.54 0.22
C ALA A 106 -10.81 -2.32 -0.57
N ALA A 107 -11.69 -1.77 -1.40
CA ALA A 107 -11.46 -0.53 -2.14
C ALA A 107 -12.73 0.33 -2.12
N LEU A 108 -12.54 1.65 -2.19
CA LEU A 108 -13.61 2.63 -2.31
C LEU A 108 -13.56 3.26 -3.71
N PRO A 109 -14.72 3.64 -4.29
CA PRO A 109 -14.72 4.40 -5.52
C PRO A 109 -14.00 5.75 -5.33
N SER A 110 -13.31 6.20 -6.37
CA SER A 110 -12.68 7.53 -6.37
C SER A 110 -13.75 8.63 -6.40
N ASN A 111 -13.51 9.70 -5.64
CA ASN A 111 -14.28 10.94 -5.73
C ASN A 111 -13.56 12.04 -6.53
N GLY A 112 -12.34 11.77 -7.04
CA GLY A 112 -11.61 12.59 -8.01
C GLY A 112 -11.10 13.97 -7.56
N GLU A 113 -11.57 14.52 -6.44
CA GLU A 113 -11.37 15.93 -6.09
C GLU A 113 -10.46 16.15 -4.86
N GLY A 114 -9.86 15.09 -4.32
CA GLY A 114 -9.11 15.14 -3.06
C GLY A 114 -7.70 15.75 -3.15
N GLU A 115 -7.17 16.00 -4.35
CA GLU A 115 -5.78 16.40 -4.55
C GLU A 115 -5.62 17.39 -5.71
N ALA A 116 -4.65 18.31 -5.58
CA ALA A 116 -4.35 19.31 -6.58
C ALA A 116 -2.88 19.74 -6.54
N ILE A 117 -2.40 20.30 -7.66
CA ILE A 117 -1.10 20.97 -7.74
C ILE A 117 -1.31 22.43 -7.38
N PHE A 118 -0.67 22.88 -6.31
CA PHE A 118 -0.76 24.27 -5.85
C PHE A 118 0.42 25.11 -6.35
N VAL A 119 0.12 26.34 -6.73
CA VAL A 119 1.10 27.38 -7.04
C VAL A 119 0.80 28.63 -6.20
N LYS A 120 1.78 29.53 -6.07
CA LYS A 120 1.55 30.83 -5.42
C LYS A 120 0.50 31.63 -6.22
N PRO A 121 -0.32 32.47 -5.58
CA PRO A 121 -1.33 33.27 -6.28
C PRO A 121 -0.78 34.12 -7.44
N ALA A 122 0.43 34.67 -7.30
CA ALA A 122 1.10 35.47 -8.35
C ALA A 122 2.03 34.64 -9.25
N SER A 123 1.87 33.33 -9.29
CA SER A 123 2.70 32.45 -10.11
C SER A 123 2.39 32.62 -11.60
N PRO A 124 3.40 32.67 -12.49
CA PRO A 124 3.19 32.65 -13.93
C PRO A 124 2.79 31.26 -14.47
N ILE A 125 2.83 30.22 -13.64
CA ILE A 125 2.43 28.84 -13.99
C ILE A 125 0.90 28.80 -14.08
N GLN A 126 0.36 28.55 -15.27
CA GLN A 126 -1.09 28.51 -15.54
C GLN A 126 -1.54 27.15 -16.08
N SER A 127 -0.59 26.28 -16.43
CA SER A 127 -0.83 24.95 -16.96
C SER A 127 0.20 23.95 -16.46
N ILE A 128 -0.06 22.65 -16.65
CA ILE A 128 0.92 21.60 -16.33
C ILE A 128 2.18 21.71 -17.20
N ALA A 129 2.05 22.17 -18.45
CA ALA A 129 3.18 22.36 -19.35
C ALA A 129 4.22 23.36 -18.78
N ASP A 130 3.76 24.35 -18.01
CA ASP A 130 4.61 25.36 -17.37
C ASP A 130 5.48 24.81 -16.23
N LEU A 131 5.23 23.55 -15.79
CA LEU A 131 6.07 22.87 -14.81
C LEU A 131 7.41 22.43 -15.39
N LYS A 132 7.58 22.41 -16.72
CA LYS A 132 8.86 22.06 -17.36
C LYS A 132 10.00 22.92 -16.83
N GLY A 133 11.06 22.26 -16.36
CA GLY A 133 12.24 22.86 -15.75
C GLY A 133 11.99 23.48 -14.37
N LYS A 134 10.81 23.29 -13.76
CA LYS A 134 10.50 23.80 -12.42
C LYS A 134 10.79 22.77 -11.35
N ARG A 135 10.97 23.27 -10.13
CA ARG A 135 11.04 22.44 -8.92
C ARG A 135 9.62 22.21 -8.40
N VAL A 136 9.25 20.95 -8.19
CA VAL A 136 7.91 20.57 -7.73
C VAL A 136 8.02 19.78 -6.42
N GLY A 137 7.47 20.34 -5.34
CA GLY A 137 7.44 19.67 -4.04
C GLY A 137 6.39 18.57 -4.01
N VAL A 138 6.78 17.35 -3.63
CA VAL A 138 5.86 16.21 -3.55
C VAL A 138 6.33 15.17 -2.53
N GLY A 139 5.43 14.51 -1.81
CA GLY A 139 5.80 13.36 -0.97
C GLY A 139 6.14 12.15 -1.85
N LYS A 140 7.26 11.47 -1.61
CA LYS A 140 7.63 10.30 -2.45
C LYS A 140 6.69 9.13 -2.18
N GLY A 141 6.15 8.53 -3.24
CA GLY A 141 5.29 7.33 -3.14
C GLY A 141 3.90 7.58 -2.56
N THR A 142 3.48 8.85 -2.43
CA THR A 142 2.13 9.21 -2.00
C THR A 142 1.15 9.26 -3.17
N SER A 143 -0.13 9.41 -2.88
CA SER A 143 -1.16 9.70 -3.88
C SER A 143 -0.85 10.98 -4.68
N ALA A 144 -0.39 12.05 -4.01
CA ALA A 144 0.09 13.26 -4.67
C ALA A 144 1.27 13.02 -5.64
N HIS A 145 2.13 12.02 -5.37
CA HIS A 145 3.18 11.61 -6.31
C HIS A 145 2.58 11.04 -7.59
N ASN A 146 1.59 10.15 -7.45
CA ASN A 146 0.87 9.55 -8.57
C ASN A 146 0.11 10.62 -9.38
N LEU A 147 -0.57 11.55 -8.69
CA LEU A 147 -1.24 12.68 -9.35
C LEU A 147 -0.25 13.51 -10.18
N LEU A 148 0.91 13.83 -9.64
CA LEU A 148 1.93 14.60 -10.36
C LEU A 148 2.40 13.85 -11.61
N VAL A 149 2.69 12.55 -11.50
CA VAL A 149 3.09 11.71 -12.65
C VAL A 149 1.99 11.72 -13.71
N ALA A 150 0.74 11.40 -13.33
CA ALA A 150 -0.38 11.34 -14.27
C ALA A 150 -0.68 12.70 -14.92
N ALA A 151 -0.53 13.81 -14.18
CA ALA A 151 -0.71 15.15 -14.72
C ALA A 151 0.35 15.48 -15.77
N LEU A 152 1.62 15.17 -15.50
CA LEU A 152 2.72 15.39 -16.44
C LEU A 152 2.55 14.54 -17.70
N GLU A 153 2.21 13.25 -17.55
CA GLU A 153 1.92 12.35 -18.69
C GLU A 153 0.80 12.89 -19.57
N LYS A 154 -0.30 13.36 -18.97
CA LYS A 154 -1.41 13.98 -19.70
C LYS A 154 -1.00 15.25 -20.46
N ALA A 155 0.02 15.96 -19.98
CA ALA A 155 0.59 17.13 -20.64
C ALA A 155 1.72 16.79 -21.63
N GLY A 156 2.04 15.50 -21.82
CA GLY A 156 3.16 15.07 -22.66
C GLY A 156 4.54 15.43 -22.09
N LEU A 157 4.64 15.66 -20.78
CA LEU A 157 5.89 15.93 -20.08
C LEU A 157 6.41 14.65 -19.43
N ALA A 158 7.68 14.35 -19.65
CA ALA A 158 8.36 13.28 -18.92
C ALA A 158 8.69 13.75 -17.49
N PHE A 159 8.72 12.81 -16.55
CA PHE A 159 8.97 13.12 -15.13
C PHE A 159 10.36 13.75 -14.89
N ASP A 160 11.35 13.44 -15.73
CA ASP A 160 12.70 14.01 -15.68
C ASP A 160 12.79 15.44 -16.26
N GLN A 161 11.71 15.94 -16.87
CA GLN A 161 11.63 17.32 -17.35
C GLN A 161 11.24 18.29 -16.24
N ILE A 162 10.98 17.81 -15.03
CA ILE A 162 10.85 18.61 -13.81
C ILE A 162 11.97 18.24 -12.82
N THR A 163 12.13 19.04 -11.76
CA THR A 163 12.97 18.67 -10.62
C THR A 163 12.07 18.34 -9.42
N PRO A 164 11.80 17.06 -9.12
CA PRO A 164 11.05 16.71 -7.92
C PRO A 164 11.84 17.08 -6.66
N VAL A 165 11.16 17.70 -5.69
CA VAL A 165 11.68 17.98 -4.36
C VAL A 165 10.88 17.14 -3.38
N TYR A 166 11.47 16.05 -2.89
CA TYR A 166 10.76 15.14 -2.00
C TYR A 166 10.57 15.76 -0.61
N LEU A 167 9.32 15.77 -0.17
CA LEU A 167 8.92 16.25 1.16
C LEU A 167 8.98 15.08 2.16
N SER A 168 9.46 15.36 3.37
CA SER A 168 9.54 14.45 4.52
C SER A 168 8.35 14.56 5.44
#